data_AF-A0A1V3SUA5-F1
#
_entry.id   AF-A0A1V3SUA5-F1
#
_cell.length_a   1.000
_cell.length_b   1.000
_cell.length_c   1.000
_cell.angle_alpha   90.00
_cell.angle_beta   90.00
_cell.angle_gamma   90.00
#
_symmetry.space_group_name_H-M   'P 1'
#
loop_
_entity.id
_entity.type
_entity.pdbx_description
1 polymer ?
#
loop_
_entity_poly.entity_id
_entity_poly.type
_entity_poly.pdbx_seq_one_letter_code
_entity_poly.pdbx_strand_id
1 'polypeptide(L)'
;MLNFWATWCGPCLKEIPSLEKFESREASRVVILGISESLDGKKKLLKFILEHKMNYPVLIDGLGRVADAYKVHGLPYSVLIDPQGRIFWTIEGAVNWTDPAFQSKFLAGPLKGQS
;
A
#
# COMPACT_ATOMS: atom_id res chain seq x y z
N MET A 1 7.39 1.41 0.12
CA MET A 1 6.03 1.86 -0.25
C MET A 1 5.15 1.77 0.97
N LEU A 2 4.42 2.83 1.28
CA LEU A 2 3.36 2.81 2.29
C LEU A 2 2.04 2.53 1.57
N ASN A 3 1.31 1.49 1.99
CA ASN A 3 -0.02 1.19 1.46
C ASN A 3 -1.05 1.41 2.58
N PHE A 4 -1.83 2.48 2.50
CA PHE A 4 -2.88 2.79 3.45
C PHE A 4 -4.16 2.02 3.09
N TRP A 5 -4.73 1.32 4.05
CA TRP A 5 -5.87 0.44 3.84
C TRP A 5 -6.70 0.23 5.12
N ALA A 6 -7.85 -0.43 4.98
CA ALA A 6 -8.66 -0.87 6.10
C ALA A 6 -9.35 -2.19 5.79
N THR A 7 -9.69 -2.97 6.82
CA THR A 7 -10.35 -4.29 6.70
C THR A 7 -11.77 -4.21 6.12
N TRP A 8 -12.43 -3.07 6.25
CA TRP A 8 -13.76 -2.79 5.70
C TRP A 8 -13.72 -2.17 4.29
N CYS A 9 -12.53 -1.80 3.80
CA CYS A 9 -12.36 -1.13 2.52
C CYS A 9 -12.40 -2.13 1.36
N GLY A 10 -13.57 -2.29 0.74
CA GLY A 10 -13.77 -3.22 -0.38
C GLY A 10 -12.72 -3.12 -1.51
N PRO A 11 -12.38 -1.91 -2.01
CA PRO A 11 -11.31 -1.75 -3.00
C PRO A 11 -9.92 -2.19 -2.51
N CYS A 12 -9.57 -1.93 -1.24
CA CYS A 12 -8.32 -2.39 -0.63
C CYS A 12 -8.22 -3.92 -0.67
N LEU A 13 -9.32 -4.61 -0.33
CA LEU A 13 -9.38 -6.07 -0.35
C LEU A 13 -9.16 -6.64 -1.75
N LYS A 14 -9.60 -5.93 -2.80
CA LYS A 14 -9.43 -6.35 -4.19
C LYS A 14 -7.98 -6.29 -4.65
N GLU A 15 -7.17 -5.34 -4.16
CA GLU A 15 -5.77 -5.21 -4.58
C GLU A 15 -4.81 -6.14 -3.83
N ILE A 16 -5.12 -6.51 -2.58
CA ILE A 16 -4.26 -7.34 -1.71
C ILE A 16 -3.67 -8.55 -2.46
N PRO A 17 -4.44 -9.41 -3.17
CA PRO A 17 -3.86 -10.58 -3.83
C PRO A 17 -2.81 -10.26 -4.91
N SER A 18 -2.92 -9.10 -5.56
CA SER A 18 -1.93 -8.65 -6.53
C SER A 18 -0.74 -7.99 -5.83
N LEU A 19 -0.97 -7.24 -4.75
CA LEU A 19 0.06 -6.60 -3.95
C LEU A 19 0.98 -7.63 -3.28
N GLU A 20 0.42 -8.72 -2.78
CA GLU A 20 1.14 -9.89 -2.24
C GLU A 20 2.13 -10.50 -3.23
N LYS A 21 1.68 -10.67 -4.48
CA LYS A 21 2.51 -11.21 -5.56
C LYS A 21 3.58 -10.21 -5.98
N PHE A 22 3.27 -8.92 -5.93
CA PHE A 22 4.22 -7.86 -6.19
C PHE A 22 5.32 -7.85 -5.12
N GLU A 23 4.98 -7.91 -3.83
CA GLU A 23 5.97 -8.01 -2.74
C GLU A 23 6.88 -9.22 -2.96
N SER A 24 6.33 -10.41 -3.21
CA SER A 24 7.15 -11.61 -3.44
C SER A 24 8.12 -11.48 -4.62
N ARG A 25 7.79 -10.69 -5.65
CA ARG A 25 8.64 -10.53 -6.85
C ARG A 25 9.65 -9.39 -6.70
N GLU A 26 9.24 -8.32 -6.03
CA GLU A 26 9.96 -7.05 -6.00
C GLU A 26 10.54 -6.70 -4.62
N ALA A 27 10.47 -7.60 -3.62
CA ALA A 27 11.01 -7.37 -2.26
C ALA A 27 12.49 -6.94 -2.22
N SER A 28 13.27 -7.26 -3.27
CA SER A 28 14.68 -6.80 -3.38
C SER A 28 14.81 -5.33 -3.79
N ARG A 29 13.74 -4.70 -4.28
CA ARG A 29 13.69 -3.34 -4.83
C ARG A 29 12.74 -2.43 -4.06
N VAL A 30 11.61 -2.97 -3.61
CA VAL A 30 10.55 -2.23 -2.92
C VAL A 30 10.16 -3.01 -1.67
N VAL A 31 10.20 -2.33 -0.52
CA VAL A 31 9.64 -2.84 0.74
C VAL A 31 8.23 -2.30 0.90
N ILE A 32 7.24 -3.15 1.13
CA ILE A 32 5.86 -2.71 1.39
C ILE A 32 5.60 -2.64 2.89
N LEU A 33 4.99 -1.54 3.34
CA LEU A 33 4.45 -1.39 4.69
C LEU A 33 2.96 -1.09 4.57
N GLY A 34 2.12 -2.04 4.99
CA GLY A 34 0.67 -1.86 5.05
C GLY A 34 0.29 -1.02 6.27
N ILE A 35 -0.22 0.18 6.07
CA ILE A 35 -0.70 1.06 7.14
C ILE A 35 -2.21 0.86 7.29
N SER A 36 -2.61 0.07 8.29
CA SER A 36 -4.02 -0.21 8.58
C SER A 36 -4.60 0.90 9.43
N GLU A 37 -5.80 1.37 9.06
CA GLU A 37 -6.64 2.12 9.99
C GLU A 37 -6.98 1.28 11.24
N SER A 38 -7.18 1.95 12.37
CA SER A 38 -7.30 1.32 13.69
C SER A 38 -8.72 0.99 14.15
N LEU A 39 -9.65 0.72 13.23
CA LEU A 39 -11.01 0.34 13.64
C LEU A 39 -11.08 -1.08 14.22
N ASP A 40 -10.13 -1.93 13.86
CA ASP A 40 -10.03 -3.29 14.40
C ASP A 40 -9.00 -3.39 15.51
N GLY A 41 -9.41 -3.94 16.65
CA GLY A 41 -8.47 -4.35 17.69
C GLY A 41 -7.45 -5.36 17.14
N LYS A 42 -6.20 -5.32 17.63
CA LYS A 42 -5.05 -6.10 17.15
C LYS A 42 -5.35 -7.58 16.81
N LYS A 43 -6.19 -8.25 17.60
CA LYS A 43 -6.56 -9.65 17.39
C LYS A 43 -7.36 -9.87 16.09
N LYS A 44 -8.33 -8.99 15.80
CA LYS A 44 -9.14 -9.07 14.57
C LYS A 44 -8.28 -8.79 13.35
N LEU A 45 -7.44 -7.75 13.42
CA LEU A 45 -6.50 -7.41 12.36
C LEU A 45 -5.53 -8.56 12.06
N LEU A 46 -4.95 -9.18 13.10
CA LEU A 46 -4.04 -10.31 12.91
C LEU A 46 -4.74 -11.50 12.23
N LYS A 47 -5.98 -11.82 12.64
CA LYS A 47 -6.78 -12.86 12.00
C LYS A 47 -7.02 -12.53 10.51
N PHE A 48 -7.39 -11.28 10.22
CA PHE A 48 -7.61 -10.81 8.85
C PHE A 48 -6.35 -10.96 7.97
N ILE A 49 -5.19 -10.53 8.49
CA ILE A 49 -3.88 -10.65 7.83
C ILE A 49 -3.58 -12.10 7.47
N LEU A 50 -3.80 -13.03 8.40
CA LEU A 50 -3.58 -14.46 8.17
C LEU A 50 -4.54 -15.05 7.14
N GLU A 51 -5.83 -14.67 7.19
CA GLU A 51 -6.86 -15.14 6.26
C GLU A 51 -6.60 -14.67 4.82
N HIS A 52 -6.15 -13.42 4.67
CA HIS A 52 -5.81 -12.83 3.38
C HIS A 52 -4.36 -13.12 2.94
N LYS A 53 -3.64 -13.91 3.75
CA LYS A 53 -2.26 -14.36 3.52
C LYS A 53 -1.31 -13.21 3.28
N MET A 54 -1.47 -12.10 3.99
CA MET A 54 -0.64 -10.92 3.74
C MET A 54 0.82 -11.20 4.17
N ASN A 55 1.78 -11.04 3.24
CA ASN A 55 3.19 -11.41 3.39
C ASN A 55 4.12 -10.23 3.65
N TYR A 56 3.59 -9.00 3.65
CA TYR A 56 4.32 -7.78 4.00
C TYR A 56 3.98 -7.30 5.42
N PRO A 57 4.88 -6.53 6.07
CA PRO A 57 4.63 -5.94 7.38
C PRO A 57 3.39 -5.03 7.40
N VAL A 58 2.57 -5.17 8.44
CA VAL A 58 1.42 -4.31 8.70
C VAL A 58 1.61 -3.53 10.00
N LEU A 59 1.40 -2.21 9.93
CA LEU A 59 1.42 -1.27 11.04
C LEU A 59 0.00 -0.73 11.29
N ILE A 60 -0.31 -0.41 12.54
CA ILE A 60 -1.61 0.15 12.92
C ILE A 60 -1.45 1.66 13.08
N ASP A 61 -2.17 2.43 12.27
CA ASP A 61 -2.31 3.88 12.48
C ASP A 61 -3.51 4.16 13.39
N GLY A 62 -3.25 4.01 14.70
CA GLY A 62 -4.21 4.15 15.81
C GLY A 62 -5.12 5.36 15.73
N LEU A 63 -4.51 6.49 15.42
CA LEU A 63 -5.10 7.83 15.55
C LEU A 63 -5.19 8.55 14.20
N GLY A 64 -4.90 7.87 13.09
CA GLY A 64 -4.87 8.46 11.75
C GLY A 64 -3.74 9.47 11.52
N ARG A 65 -2.76 9.57 12.42
CA ARG A 65 -1.72 10.62 12.35
C ARG A 65 -0.79 10.42 11.16
N VAL A 66 -0.54 9.16 10.78
CA VAL A 66 0.30 8.85 9.62
C VAL A 66 -0.50 9.16 8.35
N ALA A 67 -1.76 8.74 8.29
CA ALA A 67 -2.66 9.08 7.18
C ALA A 67 -2.77 10.61 6.98
N ASP A 68 -2.94 11.37 8.05
CA ASP A 68 -2.98 12.84 8.02
C ASP A 68 -1.66 13.44 7.51
N ALA A 69 -0.52 12.95 7.99
CA ALA A 69 0.80 13.43 7.57
C ALA A 69 1.06 13.23 6.07
N TYR A 70 0.49 12.17 5.49
CA TYR A 70 0.54 11.88 4.06
C TYR A 70 -0.67 12.41 3.28
N LYS A 71 -1.56 13.17 3.93
CA LYS A 71 -2.78 13.75 3.34
C LYS A 71 -3.67 12.72 2.64
N VAL A 72 -3.85 11.56 3.26
CA VAL A 72 -4.70 10.49 2.75
C VAL A 72 -6.16 10.90 2.88
N HIS A 73 -6.85 11.06 1.75
CA HIS A 73 -8.26 11.48 1.70
C HIS A 73 -9.24 10.34 1.37
N GLY A 74 -8.72 9.17 0.99
CA GLY A 74 -9.51 8.00 0.62
C GLY A 74 -8.65 6.76 0.54
N LEU A 75 -9.30 5.59 0.57
CA LEU A 75 -8.63 4.29 0.56
C LEU A 75 -8.99 3.45 -0.69
N PRO A 76 -8.06 2.58 -1.14
CA PRO A 76 -6.67 2.51 -0.72
C PRO A 76 -5.87 3.72 -1.22
N TYR A 77 -4.74 3.97 -0.58
CA TYR A 77 -3.80 5.03 -0.96
C TYR A 77 -2.38 4.51 -0.86
N SER A 78 -1.58 4.66 -1.91
CA SER A 78 -0.22 4.12 -1.98
C SER A 78 0.80 5.23 -2.19
N VAL A 79 1.85 5.24 -1.35
CA VAL A 79 2.96 6.20 -1.42
C VAL A 79 4.27 5.47 -1.65
N LEU A 80 4.89 5.67 -2.81
CA LEU A 80 6.25 5.23 -3.05
C LEU A 80 7.22 6.31 -2.61
N ILE A 81 8.22 5.91 -1.82
CA ILE A 81 9.26 6.77 -1.28
C ILE A 81 10.60 6.26 -1.80
N ASP A 82 11.43 7.16 -2.32
CA ASP A 82 12.76 6.84 -2.82
C ASP A 82 13.78 6.64 -1.67
N PRO A 83 15.00 6.13 -1.93
CA PRO A 83 16.00 5.94 -0.88
C PRO A 83 16.50 7.23 -0.22
N GLN A 84 16.20 8.41 -0.76
CA GLN A 84 16.49 9.71 -0.17
C GLN A 84 15.34 10.22 0.73
N GLY A 85 14.27 9.43 0.88
CA GLY A 85 13.11 9.78 1.69
C GLY A 85 12.11 10.70 0.98
N ARG A 86 12.23 10.89 -0.34
CA ARG A 86 11.31 11.76 -1.10
C ARG A 86 10.14 10.94 -1.63
N ILE A 87 8.96 11.56 -1.64
CA ILE A 87 7.79 10.97 -2.29
C ILE A 87 8.04 10.94 -3.79
N PHE A 88 7.99 9.73 -4.36
CA PHE A 88 8.25 9.46 -5.76
C PHE A 88 6.96 9.24 -6.54
N TRP A 89 5.98 8.56 -5.92
CA TRP A 89 4.62 8.39 -6.45
C TRP A 89 3.60 8.45 -5.32
N THR A 90 2.42 8.98 -5.64
CA THR A 90 1.19 8.81 -4.87
C THR A 90 0.13 8.23 -5.79
N ILE A 91 -0.57 7.21 -5.32
CA ILE A 91 -1.64 6.54 -6.07
C ILE A 91 -2.88 6.51 -5.20
N GLU A 92 -3.97 7.05 -5.74
CA GLU A 92 -5.29 7.01 -5.15
C GLU A 92 -6.10 5.87 -5.78
N GLY A 93 -6.71 5.03 -4.93
CA GLY A 93 -7.54 3.91 -5.38
C GLY A 93 -6.75 2.64 -5.68
N ALA A 94 -7.51 1.56 -5.92
CA ALA A 94 -6.99 0.21 -6.01
C ALA A 94 -6.27 -0.03 -7.34
N VAL A 95 -5.14 -0.75 -7.27
CA VAL A 95 -4.33 -1.12 -8.45
C VAL A 95 -4.18 -2.63 -8.56
N ASN A 96 -4.12 -3.14 -9.80
CA ASN A 96 -3.58 -4.46 -10.04
C ASN A 96 -2.05 -4.38 -10.10
N TRP A 97 -1.39 -4.65 -8.98
CA TRP A 97 0.07 -4.55 -8.83
C TRP A 97 0.86 -5.55 -9.67
N THR A 98 0.18 -6.49 -10.33
CA THR A 98 0.78 -7.47 -11.24
C THR A 98 0.52 -7.18 -12.73
N ASP A 99 -0.14 -6.07 -13.06
CA ASP A 99 -0.29 -5.63 -14.46
C ASP A 99 1.09 -5.24 -15.03
N PRO A 100 1.60 -5.94 -16.07
CA PRO A 100 2.91 -5.65 -16.65
C PRO A 100 3.05 -4.22 -17.18
N ALA A 101 1.98 -3.64 -17.73
CA ALA A 101 2.01 -2.28 -18.26
C ALA A 101 2.12 -1.25 -17.14
N PHE A 102 1.44 -1.50 -16.01
CA PHE A 102 1.57 -0.68 -14.81
C PHE A 102 2.96 -0.82 -14.20
N GLN A 103 3.45 -2.04 -13.98
CA GLN A 103 4.75 -2.29 -13.37
C GLN A 103 5.90 -1.65 -14.17
N SER A 104 5.87 -1.79 -15.50
CA SER A 104 6.89 -1.19 -16.37
C SER A 104 6.95 0.33 -16.17
N LYS A 105 5.81 1.02 -16.11
CA LYS A 105 5.77 2.46 -15.87
C LYS A 105 6.16 2.83 -14.43
N PHE A 106 5.63 2.11 -13.45
CA PHE A 106 5.84 2.36 -12.03
C PHE A 106 7.32 2.21 -11.63
N LEU A 107 7.98 1.16 -12.13
CA LEU A 107 9.39 0.87 -11.85
C LEU A 107 10.37 1.67 -12.73
N ALA A 108 9.93 2.17 -13.90
CA ALA A 108 10.77 2.99 -14.78
C ALA A 108 10.97 4.44 -14.28
N GLY A 109 10.17 4.88 -13.31
CA GLY A 109 10.35 6.17 -12.63
C GLY A 109 9.10 7.08 -12.68
N PRO A 110 9.18 8.33 -12.20
CA PRO A 110 8.07 9.26 -12.27
C PRO A 110 7.86 9.58 -13.75
N LEU A 111 6.64 9.46 -14.26
CA LEU A 111 6.33 9.98 -15.58
C LEU A 111 6.63 11.49 -15.50
N LYS A 112 7.65 11.95 -16.22
CA LYS A 112 7.90 13.39 -16.36
C LYS A 112 6.61 14.02 -16.88
N GLY A 113 5.99 14.87 -16.07
CA GLY A 113 4.92 15.78 -16.52
C GLY A 113 3.49 15.39 -16.16
N GLN A 114 3.17 15.30 -14.87
CA GLN A 114 1.86 15.72 -14.39
C GLN A 114 2.06 16.66 -13.20
N SER A 115 2.28 17.93 -13.56
CA SER A 115 2.12 19.11 -12.71
C SER A 115 0.66 19.44 -12.53
#